data_AF-A0A2P4XJ04-F1
#
_entry.id   AF-A0A2P4XJ04-F1
#
_cell.length_a   1.000
_cell.length_b   1.000
_cell.length_c   1.000
_cell.angle_alpha   90.00
_cell.angle_beta   90.00
_cell.angle_gamma   90.00
#
_symmetry.space_group_name_H-M   'P 1'
#
loop_
_entity.id
_entity.type
_entity.pdbx_description
1 polymer ?
#
loop_
_entity_poly.entity_id
_entity_poly.type
_entity_poly.pdbx_seq_one_letter_code
_entity_poly.pdbx_strand_id
1 'polypeptide(L)'
;MASSMTVSRGETRYSYRLNHLVQKDIGKPIDAMKHFNAKVTDGRIPIVLTPSYPTLITLFMKVPSGLWVLKQKWNAHAGMMDPGLKMFWPAWNRVSHIVTKQAVTYSNPVRGCPTSDNVMVDIDISISFQIGPTEDDAYTFVYALGAHRFDELLYSLTEEAIRGLVHSVSNVQVTE
;
A
#
# COMPACT_ATOMS: atom_id res chain seq x y z
N MET A 1 -15.06 -53.63 2.87
CA MET A 1 -15.34 -52.43 3.69
C MET A 1 -14.98 -51.22 2.85
N ALA A 2 -15.98 -50.41 2.50
CA ALA A 2 -15.85 -49.24 1.64
C ALA A 2 -15.15 -48.10 2.40
N SER A 3 -14.10 -47.52 1.82
CA SER A 3 -13.57 -46.24 2.29
C SER A 3 -14.08 -45.15 1.36
N SER A 4 -14.99 -44.36 1.91
CA SER A 4 -15.77 -43.30 1.29
C SER A 4 -14.88 -42.23 0.65
N MET A 5 -15.19 -41.90 -0.61
CA MET A 5 -14.80 -40.67 -1.28
C MET A 5 -15.23 -39.48 -0.44
N THR A 6 -14.28 -38.64 -0.02
CA THR A 6 -14.59 -37.28 0.45
C THR A 6 -14.36 -36.32 -0.71
N VAL A 7 -15.43 -36.11 -1.49
CA VAL A 7 -15.54 -35.00 -2.43
C VAL A 7 -15.47 -33.71 -1.60
N SER A 8 -14.35 -32.98 -1.68
CA SER A 8 -14.25 -31.64 -1.11
C SER A 8 -15.20 -30.73 -1.90
N ARG A 9 -16.39 -30.54 -1.33
CA ARG A 9 -17.44 -29.62 -1.76
C ARG A 9 -16.83 -28.26 -2.14
N GLY A 10 -17.29 -27.72 -3.27
CA GLY A 10 -16.89 -26.41 -3.77
C GLY A 10 -17.12 -25.32 -2.72
N GLU A 11 -16.02 -24.81 -2.18
CA GLU A 11 -16.00 -23.49 -1.58
C GLU A 11 -16.02 -22.47 -2.71
N THR A 12 -17.00 -21.59 -2.66
CA THR A 12 -17.14 -20.40 -3.48
C THR A 12 -15.81 -19.62 -3.42
N ARG A 13 -14.96 -19.78 -4.44
CA ARG A 13 -13.64 -19.13 -4.54
C ARG A 13 -13.81 -17.65 -4.89
N TYR A 14 -14.34 -16.87 -3.96
CA TYR A 14 -14.31 -15.42 -4.06
C TYR A 14 -12.92 -14.90 -3.66
N SER A 15 -12.39 -14.04 -4.53
CA SER A 15 -11.22 -13.15 -4.37
C SER A 15 -10.84 -12.92 -2.90
N TYR A 16 -9.79 -13.60 -2.44
CA TYR A 16 -9.14 -13.22 -1.19
C TYR A 16 -8.22 -12.03 -1.52
N ARG A 17 -8.55 -10.84 -0.99
CA ARG A 17 -7.62 -9.70 -1.01
C ARG A 17 -6.33 -10.13 -0.28
N LEU A 18 -5.28 -10.44 -1.03
CA LEU A 18 -4.00 -10.86 -0.45
C LEU A 18 -3.21 -9.69 0.11
N ASN A 19 -3.28 -8.54 -0.57
CA ASN A 19 -2.49 -7.37 -0.22
C ASN A 19 -3.38 -6.22 0.25
N HIS A 20 -2.94 -5.57 1.32
CA HIS A 20 -3.57 -4.39 1.88
C HIS A 20 -2.52 -3.31 2.10
N LEU A 21 -2.73 -2.14 1.51
CA LEU A 21 -1.89 -0.97 1.78
C LEU A 21 -2.32 -0.33 3.09
N VAL A 22 -1.38 -0.21 4.03
CA VAL A 22 -1.69 0.26 5.39
C VAL A 22 -0.84 1.44 5.81
N GLN A 23 -1.41 2.24 6.71
CA GLN A 23 -0.69 3.21 7.53
C GLN A 23 -0.31 2.54 8.86
N LYS A 24 0.94 2.70 9.29
CA LYS A 24 1.43 2.09 10.53
C LYS A 24 2.11 3.10 11.43
N ASP A 25 1.79 3.04 12.71
CA ASP A 25 2.45 3.86 13.71
C ASP A 25 3.81 3.29 14.07
N ILE A 26 4.82 4.17 14.15
CA ILE A 26 6.19 3.83 14.51
C ILE A 26 6.64 4.63 15.72
N GLY A 27 7.58 4.11 16.51
CA GLY A 27 8.13 4.87 17.63
C GLY A 27 9.10 5.96 17.16
N LYS A 28 10.14 5.58 16.40
CA LYS A 28 11.21 6.49 15.98
C LYS A 28 11.26 6.61 14.45
N PRO A 29 11.48 7.83 13.90
CA PRO A 29 11.63 8.02 12.45
C PRO A 29 12.75 7.20 11.81
N ILE A 30 13.84 6.92 12.55
CA ILE A 30 14.99 6.16 12.04
C ILE A 30 14.63 4.72 11.64
N ASP A 31 13.62 4.13 12.28
CA ASP A 31 13.19 2.75 12.05
C ASP A 31 12.27 2.64 10.82
N ALA A 32 11.90 3.76 10.19
CA ALA A 32 10.99 3.78 9.04
C ALA A 32 11.46 2.89 7.89
N MET A 33 12.75 2.97 7.53
CA MET A 33 13.34 2.13 6.47
C MET A 33 13.28 0.63 6.80
N LYS A 34 13.39 0.27 8.08
CA LYS A 34 13.27 -1.12 8.52
C LYS A 34 11.84 -1.61 8.38
N HIS A 35 10.86 -0.76 8.67
CA HIS A 35 9.44 -1.09 8.52
C HIS A 35 9.00 -1.21 7.06
N PHE A 36 9.51 -0.35 6.17
CA PHE A 36 9.22 -0.45 4.73
C PHE A 36 9.85 -1.68 4.07
N ASN A 37 11.07 -2.05 4.47
CA ASN A 37 11.76 -3.24 3.93
C ASN A 37 11.43 -4.53 4.69
N ALA A 38 10.59 -4.49 5.73
CA ALA A 38 10.22 -5.69 6.47
C ALA A 38 9.48 -6.66 5.53
N LYS A 39 9.81 -7.95 5.59
CA LYS A 39 9.07 -8.97 4.82
C LYS A 39 7.60 -8.93 5.21
N VAL A 40 6.74 -8.77 4.22
CA VAL A 40 5.30 -8.73 4.39
C VAL A 40 4.79 -10.15 4.58
N THR A 41 4.59 -10.56 5.83
CA THR A 41 4.07 -11.88 6.20
C THR A 41 2.55 -11.95 6.16
N ASP A 42 1.90 -10.82 6.44
CA ASP A 42 0.45 -10.74 6.67
C ASP A 42 -0.31 -10.14 5.47
N GLY A 43 0.37 -9.93 4.33
CA GLY A 43 -0.19 -9.19 3.19
C GLY A 43 -0.33 -7.67 3.40
N ARG A 44 -0.04 -7.16 4.60
CA ARG A 44 -0.12 -5.73 4.93
C ARG A 44 1.17 -5.02 4.52
N ILE A 45 1.10 -4.24 3.46
CA ILE A 45 2.23 -3.46 2.94
C ILE A 45 2.16 -2.05 3.52
N PRO A 46 3.09 -1.65 4.42
CA PRO A 46 3.10 -0.30 4.96
C PRO A 46 3.56 0.68 3.89
N ILE A 47 2.71 1.66 3.56
CA ILE A 47 3.04 2.72 2.59
C ILE A 47 3.26 4.08 3.24
N VAL A 48 2.62 4.30 4.39
CA VAL A 48 2.73 5.52 5.19
C VAL A 48 3.02 5.12 6.63
N LEU A 49 3.97 5.80 7.26
CA LEU A 49 4.30 5.61 8.65
C LEU A 49 4.09 6.90 9.43
N THR A 50 3.46 6.79 10.60
CA THR A 50 3.23 7.94 11.49
C THR A 50 4.07 7.76 12.75
N PRO A 51 5.11 8.58 12.96
CA PRO A 51 5.91 8.47 14.17
C PRO A 51 5.17 9.01 15.40
N SER A 52 5.27 8.28 16.51
CA SER A 52 4.74 8.66 17.80
C SER A 52 5.61 9.73 18.46
N TYR A 53 4.96 10.67 19.15
CA TYR A 53 5.61 11.87 19.65
C TYR A 53 6.13 11.69 21.09
N PRO A 54 7.38 12.10 21.38
CA PRO A 54 7.82 12.31 22.75
C PRO A 54 7.23 13.62 23.31
N THR A 55 6.96 13.64 24.61
CA THR A 55 6.11 14.66 25.27
C THR A 55 6.77 16.01 25.53
N LEU A 56 8.10 16.12 25.48
CA LEU A 56 8.81 17.34 25.88
C LEU A 56 9.86 17.81 24.87
N ILE A 57 11.01 17.14 24.75
CA ILE A 57 12.09 17.57 23.85
C ILE A 57 12.84 16.34 23.34
N THR A 58 13.13 16.31 22.04
CA THR A 58 14.05 15.31 21.46
C THR A 58 15.39 15.98 21.18
N LEU A 59 16.41 15.65 21.98
CA LEU A 59 17.73 16.27 21.86
C LEU A 59 18.42 15.88 20.54
N PHE A 60 18.27 14.61 20.13
CA PHE A 60 18.85 14.06 18.91
C PHE A 60 17.79 13.29 18.11
N MET A 61 17.47 13.77 16.92
CA MET A 61 16.58 13.08 15.99
C MET A 61 17.33 12.80 14.69
N LYS A 62 17.44 11.52 14.32
CA LYS A 62 18.03 11.11 13.04
C LYS A 62 16.93 10.82 12.04
N VAL A 63 16.96 11.54 10.92
CA VAL A 63 16.02 11.40 9.83
C VAL A 63 16.61 10.45 8.80
N PRO A 64 15.89 9.37 8.43
CA PRO A 64 16.36 8.46 7.38
C PRO A 64 16.41 9.18 6.02
N SER A 65 17.41 8.85 5.22
CA SER A 65 17.51 9.30 3.82
C SER A 65 16.70 8.41 2.89
N GLY A 66 16.26 8.96 1.76
CA GLY A 66 15.55 8.19 0.73
C GLY A 66 14.06 7.96 1.00
N LEU A 67 13.49 8.68 1.96
CA LEU A 67 12.06 8.68 2.27
C LEU A 67 11.50 10.10 2.13
N TRP A 68 10.20 10.22 1.89
CA TRP A 68 9.50 11.49 2.01
C TRP A 68 9.12 11.67 3.49
N VAL A 69 9.67 12.70 4.14
CA VAL A 69 9.44 12.97 5.57
C VAL A 69 8.73 14.30 5.71
N LEU A 70 7.43 14.28 6.02
CA LEU A 70 6.63 15.49 6.16
C LEU A 70 6.84 16.10 7.54
N LYS A 71 7.12 17.41 7.55
CA LYS A 71 7.29 18.21 8.76
C LYS A 71 6.03 19.01 9.03
N GLN A 72 5.69 19.11 10.30
CA GLN A 72 4.60 19.92 10.81
C GLN A 72 5.10 20.79 11.95
N LYS A 73 4.72 22.07 11.96
CA LYS A 73 5.03 23.04 13.00
C LYS A 73 3.72 23.61 13.53
N TRP A 74 3.47 23.53 14.84
CA TRP A 74 2.20 24.00 15.45
C TRP A 74 0.94 23.45 14.76
N ASN A 75 0.93 22.15 14.45
CA ASN A 75 -0.13 21.51 13.67
C ASN A 75 -0.35 22.07 12.24
N ALA A 76 0.49 22.99 11.75
CA ALA A 76 0.48 23.45 10.36
C ALA A 76 1.57 22.74 9.55
N HIS A 77 1.29 22.43 8.29
CA HIS A 77 2.29 21.86 7.38
C HIS A 77 3.45 22.85 7.21
N ALA A 78 4.68 22.35 7.35
CA ALA A 78 5.90 23.17 7.37
C ALA A 78 6.93 22.72 6.33
N GLY A 79 6.51 21.95 5.32
CA GLY A 79 7.35 21.43 4.24
C GLY A 79 7.88 20.00 4.47
N MET A 80 8.78 19.58 3.59
CA MET A 80 9.53 18.33 3.69
C MET A 80 10.76 18.50 4.59
N MET A 81 11.21 17.42 5.21
CA MET A 81 12.34 17.41 6.12
C MET A 81 13.59 16.85 5.44
N ASP A 82 14.67 17.63 5.43
CA ASP A 82 15.96 17.16 4.90
C ASP A 82 16.53 16.00 5.72
N PRO A 83 17.14 14.99 5.07
CA PRO A 83 17.79 13.90 5.75
C PRO A 83 18.99 14.38 6.58
N GLY A 84 19.25 13.71 7.71
CA GLY A 84 20.39 14.01 8.57
C GLY A 84 20.09 13.95 10.05
N LEU A 85 21.09 14.33 10.85
CA LEU A 85 20.96 14.48 12.29
C LEU A 85 20.48 15.90 12.59
N LYS A 86 19.33 16.03 13.25
CA LYS A 86 18.84 17.30 13.75
C LYS A 86 19.03 17.34 15.27
N MET A 87 19.75 18.36 15.73
CA MET A 87 20.05 18.61 17.14
C MET A 87 19.07 19.66 17.68
N PHE A 88 18.63 19.51 18.93
CA PHE A 88 17.67 20.39 19.60
C PHE A 88 16.33 20.50 18.86
N TRP A 89 15.53 19.43 18.87
CA TRP A 89 14.21 19.42 18.26
C TRP A 89 13.11 19.76 19.29
N PRO A 90 12.48 20.95 19.22
CA PRO A 90 11.48 21.38 20.19
C PRO A 90 10.11 20.71 19.94
N ALA A 91 9.29 20.60 20.98
CA ALA A 91 7.98 19.94 20.96
C ALA A 91 7.02 20.42 19.85
N TRP A 92 7.10 21.70 19.47
CA TRP A 92 6.22 22.30 18.46
C TRP A 92 6.58 21.94 17.02
N ASN A 93 7.77 21.35 16.78
CA ASN A 93 8.17 20.81 15.49
C ASN A 93 8.06 19.29 15.53
N ARG A 94 7.29 18.69 14.61
CA ARG A 94 7.06 17.26 14.58
C ARG A 94 7.12 16.68 13.17
N VAL A 95 7.45 15.40 13.08
CA VAL A 95 7.31 14.63 11.84
C VAL A 95 5.87 14.12 11.80
N SER A 96 5.09 14.51 10.79
CA SER A 96 3.69 14.09 10.72
C SER A 96 3.57 12.69 10.10
N HIS A 97 4.18 12.51 8.93
CA HIS A 97 4.09 11.28 8.16
C HIS A 97 5.40 11.03 7.43
N ILE A 98 5.73 9.75 7.24
CA ILE A 98 6.85 9.28 6.46
C ILE A 98 6.29 8.39 5.36
N VAL A 99 6.65 8.67 4.11
CA VAL A 99 6.17 7.96 2.94
C VAL A 99 7.34 7.35 2.18
N THR A 100 7.14 6.15 1.65
CA THR A 100 8.15 5.46 0.85
C THR A 100 8.34 6.12 -0.52
N LYS A 101 9.61 6.26 -0.96
CA LYS A 101 9.98 6.60 -2.34
C LYS A 101 10.11 5.36 -3.23
N GLN A 102 10.19 4.18 -2.63
CA GLN A 102 10.42 2.93 -3.36
C GLN A 102 9.15 2.52 -4.12
N ALA A 103 9.33 1.79 -5.22
CA ALA A 103 8.20 1.18 -5.90
C ALA A 103 7.57 0.13 -4.99
N VAL A 104 6.27 0.21 -4.84
CA VAL A 104 5.47 -0.76 -4.11
C VAL A 104 4.65 -1.54 -5.12
N THR A 105 4.74 -2.88 -5.04
CA THR A 105 3.97 -3.77 -5.89
C THR A 105 2.73 -4.26 -5.14
N TYR A 106 1.57 -3.89 -5.65
CA TYR A 106 0.28 -4.39 -5.22
C TYR A 106 -0.16 -5.54 -6.13
N SER A 107 -0.42 -6.72 -5.59
CA SER A 107 -0.92 -7.86 -6.35
C SER A 107 -2.25 -8.35 -5.81
N ASN A 108 -3.19 -8.61 -6.70
CA ASN A 108 -4.49 -9.15 -6.35
C ASN A 108 -4.84 -10.29 -7.33
N PRO A 109 -4.61 -11.55 -6.95
CA PRO A 109 -4.97 -12.69 -7.79
C PRO A 109 -6.47 -12.98 -7.65
N VAL A 110 -7.13 -13.17 -8.79
CA VAL A 110 -8.54 -13.58 -8.85
C VAL A 110 -8.62 -14.95 -9.51
N ARG A 111 -9.23 -15.90 -8.80
CA ARG A 111 -9.33 -17.30 -9.22
C ARG A 111 -10.75 -17.63 -9.61
N GLY A 112 -10.91 -18.38 -10.70
CA GLY A 112 -12.21 -18.86 -11.16
C GLY A 112 -13.17 -17.73 -11.55
N CYS A 113 -12.69 -16.75 -12.32
CA CYS A 113 -13.58 -15.76 -12.92
C CYS A 113 -14.30 -16.40 -14.13
N PRO A 114 -15.64 -16.43 -14.17
CA PRO A 114 -16.37 -16.96 -15.31
C PRO A 114 -16.31 -15.97 -16.48
N THR A 115 -15.86 -16.43 -17.64
CA THR A 115 -15.94 -15.65 -18.89
C THR A 115 -17.31 -15.75 -19.54
N SER A 116 -17.57 -14.92 -20.56
CA SER A 116 -18.81 -14.98 -21.34
C SER A 116 -19.02 -16.34 -22.02
N ASP A 117 -17.94 -17.07 -22.30
CA ASP A 117 -17.97 -18.43 -22.88
C ASP A 117 -18.13 -19.52 -21.81
N ASN A 118 -18.41 -19.14 -20.57
CA ASN A 118 -18.56 -20.04 -19.41
C ASN A 118 -17.30 -20.89 -19.13
N VAL A 119 -16.12 -20.36 -19.49
CA VAL A 119 -14.82 -20.93 -19.14
C VAL A 119 -14.30 -20.20 -17.90
N MET A 120 -13.75 -20.97 -16.95
CA MET A 120 -13.19 -20.40 -15.73
C MET A 120 -11.74 -20.00 -15.97
N VAL A 121 -11.42 -18.71 -15.82
CA VAL A 121 -10.06 -18.19 -15.96
C VAL A 121 -9.51 -17.71 -14.63
N ASP A 122 -8.22 -17.93 -14.44
CA ASP A 122 -7.45 -17.39 -13.33
C ASP A 122 -6.65 -16.20 -13.84
N ILE A 123 -6.79 -15.05 -13.17
CA ILE A 123 -6.17 -13.78 -13.57
C ILE A 123 -5.33 -13.28 -12.40
N ASP A 124 -4.02 -13.16 -12.62
CA ASP A 124 -3.08 -12.61 -11.66
C ASP A 124 -2.70 -11.18 -12.07
N ILE A 125 -3.21 -10.18 -11.36
CA ILE A 125 -2.87 -8.77 -11.60
C ILE A 125 -1.79 -8.32 -10.61
N SER A 126 -0.82 -7.59 -11.13
CA SER A 126 0.18 -6.86 -10.35
C SER A 126 0.32 -5.43 -10.86
N ILE A 127 0.26 -4.47 -9.94
CA ILE A 127 0.40 -3.05 -10.19
C ILE A 127 1.58 -2.55 -9.37
N SER A 128 2.60 -2.01 -10.02
CA SER A 128 3.72 -1.36 -9.35
C SER A 128 3.56 0.15 -9.44
N PHE A 129 3.53 0.83 -8.29
CA PHE A 129 3.36 2.28 -8.22
C PHE A 129 4.45 2.89 -7.33
N GLN A 130 4.70 4.18 -7.55
CA GLN A 130 5.59 5.01 -6.73
C GLN A 130 4.85 6.27 -6.33
N ILE A 131 5.08 6.74 -5.10
CA ILE A 131 4.43 7.95 -4.58
C ILE A 131 5.29 9.15 -4.91
N GLY A 132 4.89 9.84 -5.99
CA GLY A 132 5.47 11.08 -6.50
C GLY A 132 6.89 10.94 -7.08
N PRO A 133 7.28 11.82 -8.01
CA PRO A 133 8.65 12.27 -8.12
C PRO A 133 8.91 13.51 -7.25
N THR A 134 7.88 14.30 -6.93
CA THR A 134 7.98 15.62 -6.27
C THR A 134 7.51 15.58 -4.82
N GLU A 135 8.00 16.52 -4.00
CA GLU A 135 7.61 16.67 -2.59
C GLU A 135 6.12 17.01 -2.40
N ASP A 136 5.56 17.85 -3.28
CA ASP A 136 4.16 18.28 -3.25
C ASP A 136 3.17 17.13 -3.51
N ASP A 137 3.59 16.15 -4.32
CA ASP A 137 2.79 14.96 -4.62
C ASP A 137 2.66 14.07 -3.39
N ALA A 138 3.76 13.91 -2.64
CA ALA A 138 3.75 13.16 -1.38
C ALA A 138 2.89 13.85 -0.31
N TYR A 139 2.91 15.19 -0.27
CA TYR A 139 2.00 15.98 0.58
C TYR A 139 0.54 15.75 0.19
N THR A 140 0.21 15.90 -1.09
CA THR A 140 -1.15 15.73 -1.59
C THR A 140 -1.64 14.31 -1.35
N PHE A 141 -0.80 13.31 -1.56
CA PHE A 141 -1.12 11.91 -1.28
C PHE A 141 -1.53 11.68 0.17
N VAL A 142 -0.74 12.18 1.14
CA VAL A 142 -1.01 11.97 2.57
C VAL A 142 -2.26 12.70 3.04
N TYR A 143 -2.44 13.95 2.63
CA TYR A 143 -3.51 14.80 3.16
C TYR A 143 -4.84 14.72 2.38
N ALA A 144 -4.82 14.38 1.08
CA ALA A 144 -6.03 14.30 0.27
C ALA A 144 -6.54 12.86 0.09
N LEU A 145 -5.63 11.89 -0.07
CA LEU A 145 -5.99 10.51 -0.36
C LEU A 145 -5.91 9.63 0.89
N GLY A 146 -4.72 9.57 1.49
CA GLY A 146 -4.41 8.66 2.59
C GLY A 146 -4.24 7.21 2.13
N ALA A 147 -3.56 6.42 2.96
CA ALA A 147 -3.20 5.03 2.63
C ALA A 147 -4.42 4.12 2.43
N HIS A 148 -5.42 4.24 3.31
CA HIS A 148 -6.62 3.40 3.30
C HIS A 148 -7.47 3.62 2.05
N ARG A 149 -7.77 4.89 1.74
CA ARG A 149 -8.57 5.22 0.55
C ARG A 149 -7.86 4.81 -0.73
N PHE A 150 -6.54 4.92 -0.75
CA PHE A 150 -5.75 4.47 -1.88
C PHE A 150 -5.82 2.95 -2.09
N ASP A 151 -5.81 2.15 -1.01
CA ASP A 151 -6.05 0.69 -1.09
C ASP A 151 -7.40 0.37 -1.73
N GLU A 152 -8.46 1.04 -1.27
CA GLU A 152 -9.82 0.84 -1.80
C GLU A 152 -9.92 1.21 -3.28
N LEU A 153 -9.29 2.32 -3.68
CA LEU A 153 -9.26 2.77 -5.06
C LEU A 153 -8.51 1.78 -5.95
N LEU A 154 -7.32 1.32 -5.53
CA LEU A 154 -6.58 0.31 -6.30
C LEU A 154 -7.38 -0.98 -6.43
N TYR A 155 -8.06 -1.41 -5.37
CA TYR A 155 -8.91 -2.57 -5.44
C TYR A 155 -10.05 -2.40 -6.45
N SER A 156 -10.79 -1.29 -6.37
CA SER A 156 -11.89 -1.00 -7.30
C SER A 156 -11.39 -0.93 -8.75
N LEU A 157 -10.26 -0.27 -8.99
CA LEU A 157 -9.64 -0.22 -10.32
C LEU A 157 -9.23 -1.61 -10.81
N THR A 158 -8.71 -2.48 -9.93
CA THR A 158 -8.39 -3.86 -10.32
C THR A 158 -9.62 -4.69 -10.64
N GLU A 159 -10.72 -4.58 -9.88
CA GLU A 159 -11.96 -5.29 -10.19
C GLU A 159 -12.54 -4.85 -11.54
N GLU A 160 -12.55 -3.54 -11.81
CA GLU A 160 -13.00 -3.02 -13.09
C GLU A 160 -12.10 -3.45 -14.26
N ALA A 161 -10.78 -3.46 -14.05
CA ALA A 161 -9.84 -3.98 -15.04
C ALA A 161 -10.07 -5.48 -15.32
N ILE A 162 -10.32 -6.30 -14.29
CA ILE A 162 -10.64 -7.72 -14.43
C ILE A 162 -11.92 -7.88 -15.25
N ARG A 163 -12.97 -7.13 -14.91
CA ARG A 163 -14.25 -7.15 -15.65
C ARG A 163 -14.05 -6.78 -17.12
N GLY A 164 -13.26 -5.75 -17.41
CA GLY A 164 -12.91 -5.35 -18.77
C GLY A 164 -12.13 -6.43 -19.54
N LEU A 165 -11.17 -7.08 -18.89
CA LEU A 165 -10.38 -8.18 -19.48
C LEU A 165 -11.25 -9.40 -19.79
N VAL A 166 -12.16 -9.76 -18.89
CA VAL A 166 -13.08 -10.89 -19.08
C VAL A 166 -13.99 -10.65 -20.29
N HIS A 167 -14.47 -9.42 -20.49
CA HIS A 167 -15.27 -9.05 -21.65
C HIS A 167 -14.48 -8.91 -22.96
N SER A 168 -13.16 -8.66 -22.92
CA SER A 168 -12.37 -8.55 -24.15
C SER A 168 -12.04 -9.92 -24.74
N VAL A 169 -11.73 -10.91 -23.90
CA VAL A 169 -11.35 -12.27 -24.32
C VAL A 169 -12.45 -12.98 -25.10
N SER A 170 -13.72 -12.74 -24.79
CA SER A 170 -14.86 -13.36 -25.51
C SER A 170 -15.02 -12.88 -26.95
N ASN A 171 -14.47 -11.71 -27.31
CA ASN A 171 -14.68 -11.12 -28.64
C ASN A 171 -13.61 -11.52 -29.67
N VAL A 172 -12.53 -12.18 -29.24
CA VAL A 172 -11.38 -12.48 -30.12
C VAL A 172 -11.51 -13.86 -30.80
N GLN A 173 -12.42 -14.72 -30.33
CA GLN A 173 -12.59 -16.07 -30.90
C GLN A 173 -13.48 -16.16 -32.14
N VAL A 174 -14.07 -15.06 -32.64
CA VAL A 174 -15.06 -15.11 -33.73
C VAL A 174 -14.55 -14.49 -35.04
N THR A 175 -13.25 -14.56 -35.32
CA THR A 175 -12.71 -14.11 -36.62
C THR A 175 -11.63 -15.06 -37.12
N GLU A 176 -12.03 -16.25 -37.52
CA GLU A 176 -11.36 -17.07 -38.54
C GLU A 176 -12.41 -17.81 -39.38
#